data_AF-A0A7J3MSU7-F1
#
_entry.id   AF-A0A7J3MSU7-F1
#
_cell.length_a   1.000
_cell.length_b   1.000
_cell.length_c   1.000
_cell.angle_alpha   90.00
_cell.angle_beta   90.00
_cell.angle_gamma   90.00
#
_symmetry.space_group_name_H-M   'P 1'
#
loop_
_entity.id
_entity.type
_entity.pdbx_description
1 polymer ?
#
loop_
_entity_poly.entity_id
_entity_poly.type
_entity_poly.pdbx_seq_one_letter_code
_entity_poly.pdbx_strand_id
1 'polypeptide(L)'
;MSIPILTGEELLVNFILFIAGFLVGLGIGKLLKGFLLIIAGLAILILGGFTIAGIINLEELWNLFGPLKTMVANAAGMLARYPALSFGLIIGTVIGAIK
;
A
#
# COMPACT_ATOMS: atom_id res chain seq x y z
N MET A 1 10.10 18.70 30.08
CA MET A 1 9.44 17.59 29.37
C MET A 1 10.36 16.39 29.49
N SER A 2 10.07 15.45 30.39
CA SER A 2 10.91 14.27 30.61
C SER A 2 10.78 13.34 29.40
N ILE A 3 11.90 13.01 28.77
CA ILE A 3 11.95 12.03 27.68
C ILE A 3 11.47 10.70 28.27
N PRO A 4 10.37 10.10 27.78
CA PRO A 4 9.94 8.80 28.24
C PRO A 4 11.05 7.79 27.93
N ILE A 5 11.60 7.18 28.98
CA ILE A 5 12.58 6.09 28.84
C ILE A 5 11.78 4.87 28.41
N LEU A 6 11.86 4.53 27.12
CA LEU A 6 11.27 3.30 26.59
C LEU A 6 11.91 2.11 27.30
N THR A 7 11.08 1.24 27.85
CA THR A 7 11.53 -0.03 28.42
C THR A 7 12.05 -0.94 27.30
N GLY A 8 12.97 -1.87 27.63
CA GLY A 8 13.53 -2.78 26.62
C GLY A 8 12.48 -3.60 25.86
N GLU A 9 11.35 -3.88 26.50
CA GLU A 9 10.20 -4.58 25.92
C GLU A 9 9.45 -3.71 24.89
N GLU A 10 9.23 -2.42 25.18
CA GLU A 10 8.57 -1.49 24.25
C GLU A 10 9.41 -1.23 23.00
N LEU A 11 10.75 -1.19 23.14
CA LEU A 11 11.66 -1.11 22.00
C LEU A 11 11.54 -2.34 21.09
N LEU A 12 11.46 -3.54 21.68
CA LEU A 12 11.36 -4.79 20.93
C LEU A 12 10.02 -4.91 20.20
N VAL A 13 8.92 -4.53 20.85
CA VAL A 13 7.58 -4.48 20.22
C VAL A 13 7.54 -3.47 19.06
N ASN A 14 8.07 -2.26 19.26
CA ASN A 14 8.14 -1.25 18.21
C ASN A 14 9.00 -1.70 17.02
N PHE A 15 10.10 -2.41 17.27
CA PHE A 15 10.95 -2.96 16.22
C PHE A 15 10.25 -4.06 15.42
N ILE A 16 9.52 -4.96 16.09
CA ILE A 16 8.72 -6.01 15.41
C ILE A 16 7.62 -5.36 14.56
N LEU A 17 6.89 -4.38 15.12
CA LEU A 17 5.85 -3.65 14.40
C LEU A 17 6.42 -2.93 13.18
N PHE A 18 7.61 -2.35 13.30
CA PHE A 18 8.31 -1.73 12.18
C PHE A 18 8.64 -2.75 11.09
N ILE A 19 9.23 -3.90 11.43
CA ILE A 19 9.57 -4.94 10.45
C ILE A 19 8.31 -5.46 9.76
N ALA A 20 7.24 -5.75 10.53
CA ALA A 20 5.98 -6.21 9.98
C ALA A 20 5.40 -5.19 8.98
N GLY A 21 5.36 -3.92 9.37
CA GLY A 21 4.96 -2.83 8.47
C GLY A 21 5.84 -2.77 7.22
N PHE A 22 7.16 -2.85 7.38
CA PHE A 22 8.14 -2.78 6.30
C PHE A 22 7.97 -3.90 5.27
N LEU A 23 7.82 -5.15 5.72
CA LEU A 23 7.62 -6.30 4.83
C LEU A 23 6.31 -6.19 4.05
N VAL A 24 5.22 -5.81 4.72
CA VAL A 24 3.93 -5.57 4.07
C VAL A 24 4.05 -4.43 3.06
N GLY A 25 4.68 -3.33 3.44
CA GLY A 25 4.94 -2.18 2.57
C GLY A 25 5.71 -2.57 1.31
N LEU A 26 6.78 -3.37 1.45
CA LEU A 26 7.55 -3.85 0.29
C LEU A 26 6.69 -4.62 -0.71
N GLY A 27 5.79 -5.48 -0.22
CA GLY A 27 4.85 -6.21 -1.07
C GLY A 27 3.91 -5.27 -1.81
N ILE A 28 3.30 -4.31 -1.10
CA ILE A 28 2.39 -3.32 -1.67
C ILE A 28 3.09 -2.44 -2.72
N GLY A 29 4.30 -1.96 -2.42
CA GLY A 29 5.08 -1.12 -3.34
C GLY A 29 5.34 -1.80 -4.68
N LYS A 30 5.71 -3.09 -4.65
CA LYS A 30 5.92 -3.88 -5.87
C LYS A 30 4.63 -4.11 -6.66
N LEU A 31 3.52 -4.38 -5.96
CA LEU A 31 2.21 -4.51 -6.60
C LEU A 31 1.78 -3.21 -7.29
N LEU A 32 1.99 -2.06 -6.63
CA LEU A 32 1.70 -0.75 -7.21
C LEU A 32 2.53 -0.49 -8.48
N LYS A 33 3.82 -0.81 -8.46
CA LYS A 33 4.70 -0.72 -9.65
C LYS A 33 4.20 -1.60 -10.79
N GLY A 34 3.83 -2.85 -10.50
CA GLY A 34 3.28 -3.77 -11.49
C GLY A 34 1.95 -3.27 -12.08
N PHE A 35 1.06 -2.76 -11.23
CA PHE A 35 -0.21 -2.20 -11.66
C PHE A 35 -0.04 -0.96 -12.53
N LEU A 36 0.89 -0.07 -12.19
CA LEU A 36 1.28 1.08 -13.02
C LEU A 36 1.77 0.66 -14.41
N LEU A 37 2.60 -0.40 -14.48
CA LEU A 37 3.06 -0.94 -15.76
C LEU A 37 1.91 -1.49 -16.60
N ILE A 38 0.94 -2.17 -15.98
CA ILE A 38 -0.27 -2.65 -16.69
C ILE A 38 -1.05 -1.47 -17.26
N ILE A 39 -1.30 -0.43 -16.47
CA ILE A 39 -2.00 0.79 -16.94
C ILE A 39 -1.24 1.45 -18.08
N ALA A 40 0.08 1.59 -17.96
CA ALA A 40 0.92 2.17 -18.99
C ALA A 40 0.86 1.35 -20.29
N GLY A 41 0.93 0.02 -20.19
CA GLY A 41 0.77 -0.89 -21.34
C GLY A 41 -0.61 -0.77 -21.99
N LEU A 42 -1.67 -0.67 -21.18
CA LEU A 42 -3.03 -0.45 -21.67
C LEU A 42 -3.16 0.88 -22.41
N ALA A 43 -2.56 1.95 -21.87
CA ALA A 43 -2.57 3.27 -22.49
C ALA A 43 -1.85 3.27 -23.85
N ILE A 44 -0.72 2.57 -23.97
CA ILE A 44 0.00 2.40 -25.24
C ILE A 44 -0.87 1.64 -26.26
N LEU A 45 -1.57 0.57 -25.84
CA LEU A 45 -2.47 -0.18 -26.72
C LEU A 45 -3.61 0.69 -27.27
N ILE A 46 -4.20 1.54 -26.41
CA ILE A 46 -5.24 2.49 -26.80
C ILE A 46 -4.70 3.51 -27.82
N LEU A 47 -3.51 4.08 -27.57
CA LEU A 47 -2.86 5.02 -28.48
C LEU A 47 -2.45 4.37 -29.81
N GLY A 48 -2.12 3.08 -29.80
CA GLY A 48 -1.79 2.27 -30.97
C GLY A 48 -2.99 1.85 -31.81
N GLY A 49 -4.21 2.30 -31.47
CA GLY A 49 -5.43 1.99 -32.23
C GLY A 49 -6.05 0.62 -31.92
N PHE A 50 -5.53 -0.11 -30.94
CA PHE A 50 -6.18 -1.31 -30.42
C PHE A 50 -7.30 -0.89 -29.47
N THR A 51 -8.49 -0.64 -30.02
CA THR A 51 -9.71 -0.51 -29.22
C THR A 51 -10.05 -1.86 -28.61
N ILE A 52 -9.78 -2.02 -27.31
CA ILE A 52 -10.26 -3.15 -26.51
C ILE A 52 -11.78 -2.95 -26.36
N ALA A 53 -12.53 -3.38 -27.37
CA ALA A 53 -13.98 -3.43 -27.32
C ALA A 53 -14.40 -4.50 -26.30
N GLY A 54 -14.84 -4.06 -25.12
CA GLY A 54 -15.83 -4.81 -24.35
C GLY A 54 -15.43 -5.52 -23.06
N ILE A 55 -14.30 -5.22 -22.40
CA ILE A 55 -13.90 -5.99 -21.20
C ILE A 55 -14.15 -5.27 -19.86
N ILE A 56 -14.40 -3.95 -19.84
CA ILE A 56 -14.49 -3.22 -18.57
C ILE A 56 -15.83 -2.51 -18.44
N ASN A 57 -16.73 -3.12 -17.67
CA ASN A 57 -17.94 -2.46 -17.19
C ASN A 57 -17.53 -1.54 -16.03
N LEU A 58 -17.56 -0.22 -16.24
CA LEU A 58 -17.11 0.77 -15.25
C LEU A 58 -17.81 0.61 -13.90
N GLU A 59 -19.07 0.17 -13.92
CA GLU A 59 -19.91 -0.03 -12.74
C GLU A 59 -19.45 -1.23 -11.90
N GLU A 60 -19.07 -2.35 -12.51
CA GLU A 60 -18.44 -3.48 -11.80
C GLU A 60 -17.07 -3.10 -11.25
N LEU A 61 -16.27 -2.36 -12.03
CA LEU A 61 -14.98 -1.89 -11.56
C LEU A 61 -15.15 -0.99 -10.33
N TRP A 62 -16.13 -0.09 -10.34
CA TRP A 62 -16.45 0.81 -9.23
C TRP A 62 -16.96 0.05 -7.99
N ASN A 63 -17.80 -0.97 -8.18
CA ASN A 63 -18.32 -1.80 -7.09
C ASN A 63 -17.23 -2.62 -6.39
N LEU A 64 -16.12 -2.96 -7.08
CA LEU A 64 -14.94 -3.57 -6.46
C LEU A 64 -14.16 -2.61 -5.54
N PHE A 65 -14.27 -1.30 -5.73
CA PHE A 65 -13.60 -0.30 -4.88
C PHE A 65 -14.36 0.05 -3.59
N GLY A 66 -15.66 -0.26 -3.51
CA GLY A 66 -16.47 -0.05 -2.31
C GLY A 66 -15.91 -0.74 -1.06
N PRO A 67 -15.65 -2.06 -1.10
CA PRO A 67 -15.00 -2.80 -0.01
C PRO A 67 -13.57 -2.33 0.28
N LEU A 68 -12.82 -1.88 -0.75
CA LEU A 68 -11.48 -1.34 -0.54
C LEU A 68 -11.50 -0.08 0.33
N LYS A 69 -12.50 0.80 0.15
CA LYS A 69 -12.61 2.04 0.93
C LYS A 69 -12.74 1.78 2.42
N THR A 70 -13.53 0.78 2.82
CA THR A 70 -13.70 0.41 4.24
C THR A 70 -12.47 -0.29 4.80
N MET A 71 -11.80 -1.14 4.01
CA MET A 71 -10.53 -1.75 4.39
C MET A 71 -9.43 -0.70 4.59
N VAL A 72 -9.34 0.30 3.71
CA VAL A 72 -8.38 1.41 3.82
C VAL A 72 -8.67 2.26 5.06
N ALA A 73 -9.95 2.55 5.37
CA ALA A 73 -10.31 3.29 6.57
C ALA A 73 -9.91 2.55 7.86
N ASN A 74 -10.12 1.23 7.91
CA ASN A 74 -9.70 0.41 9.05
C ASN A 74 -8.16 0.32 9.16
N ALA A 75 -7.46 0.16 8.03
CA ALA A 75 -6.01 0.17 7.99
C ALA A 75 -5.44 1.52 8.45
N ALA A 76 -6.04 2.64 8.00
CA ALA A 76 -5.65 3.98 8.44
C ALA A 76 -5.85 4.17 9.95
N GLY A 77 -6.93 3.64 10.53
CA GLY A 77 -7.17 3.64 11.97
C GLY A 77 -6.12 2.84 12.75
N MET A 78 -5.66 1.70 12.22
CA MET A 78 -4.57 0.92 12.82
C MET A 78 -3.22 1.63 12.71
N LEU A 79 -2.95 2.26 11.57
CA LEU A 79 -1.73 3.05 11.33
C LEU A 79 -1.64 4.27 12.27
N ALA A 80 -2.77 4.91 12.59
CA ALA A 80 -2.81 6.00 13.56
C ALA A 80 -2.49 5.55 15.00
N ARG A 81 -2.81 4.29 15.35
CA ARG A 81 -2.56 3.73 16.69
C ARG A 81 -1.13 3.19 16.87
N TYR A 82 -0.49 2.74 15.80
CA TYR A 82 0.84 2.12 15.84
C TYR A 82 1.84 2.86 14.93
N PRO A 83 2.49 3.92 15.42
CA PRO A 83 3.36 4.76 14.59
C PRO A 83 4.56 4.00 14.01
N ALA A 84 5.14 3.06 14.76
CA ALA A 84 6.25 2.24 14.29
C ALA A 84 5.87 1.36 13.08
N LEU A 85 4.65 0.80 13.09
CA LEU A 85 4.11 0.03 11.97
C LEU A 85 3.91 0.91 10.73
N SER A 86 3.38 2.12 10.92
CA SER A 86 3.19 3.10 9.85
C SER A 86 4.49 3.54 9.18
N PHE A 87 5.52 3.84 9.99
CA PHE A 87 6.84 4.16 9.46
C PHE A 87 7.43 3.01 8.67
N GLY A 88 7.34 1.78 9.19
CA GLY A 88 7.75 0.58 8.46
C GLY A 88 7.03 0.48 7.12
N LEU A 89 5.71 0.62 7.12
CA LEU A 89 4.87 0.46 5.93
C LEU A 89 5.15 1.52 4.86
N ILE A 90 5.35 2.79 5.26
CA ILE A 90 5.73 3.88 4.35
C ILE A 90 7.09 3.58 3.71
N ILE A 91 8.11 3.31 4.53
CA ILE A 91 9.48 3.06 4.04
C ILE A 91 9.48 1.82 3.15
N GLY A 92 8.83 0.74 3.57
CA GLY A 92 8.69 -0.49 2.79
C GLY A 92 8.02 -0.23 1.45
N THR A 93 6.92 0.53 1.43
CA THR A 93 6.20 0.84 0.18
C THR A 93 7.06 1.65 -0.78
N VAL A 94 7.76 2.68 -0.28
CA VAL A 94 8.66 3.50 -1.09
C VAL A 94 9.78 2.64 -1.70
N ILE A 95 10.45 1.82 -0.88
CA ILE A 95 11.53 0.95 -1.37
C ILE A 95 11.00 -0.07 -2.39
N GLY A 96 9.85 -0.69 -2.13
CA GLY A 96 9.23 -1.66 -3.02
C GLY A 96 8.72 -1.06 -4.33
N ALA A 97 8.33 0.22 -4.33
CA ALA A 97 7.95 0.93 -5.55
C ALA A 97 9.17 1.32 -6.40
N ILE A 98 10.31 1.61 -5.76
CA ILE A 98 11.56 1.95 -6.47
C ILE A 98 12.21 0.67 -7.04
N LYS A 99 12.38 -0.36 -6.21
CA LYS A 99 13.02 -1.63 -6.57
C LYS A 99 12.04 -2.61 -7.22
#